data_AF-A0A7Y7NXZ8-F1
#
_entry.id   AF-A0A7Y7NXZ8-F1
#
_cell.length_a   1.000
_cell.length_b   1.000
_cell.length_c   1.000
_cell.angle_alpha   90.00
_cell.angle_beta   90.00
_cell.angle_gamma   90.00
#
_symmetry.space_group_name_H-M   'P 1'
#
loop_
_entity.id
_entity.type
_entity.pdbx_description
1 polymer ?
#
loop_
_entity_poly.entity_id
_entity_poly.type
_entity_poly.pdbx_seq_one_letter_code
_entity_poly.pdbx_strand_id
1 'polypeptide(L)'
;MPDSNEENIRSKKDKKLSKHFDILINDKKVKILNYQFKDYKTSTESGQVIEFISQMKFDKAEKGEVIIKINTLKEELTINGKWKIAWDGPGSHGTSYLIKKIIKE
;
A
#
# COMPACT_ATOMS: atom_id res chain seq x y z
N MET A 1 -1.16 -22.59 -40.84
CA MET A 1 -0.32 -22.53 -39.62
C MET A 1 -0.16 -21.05 -39.30
N PRO A 2 -1.03 -20.43 -38.49
CA PRO A 2 -0.88 -19.01 -38.16
C PRO A 2 0.29 -18.82 -37.19
N ASP A 3 1.09 -17.82 -37.52
CA ASP A 3 2.36 -17.41 -36.94
C ASP A 3 2.37 -17.27 -35.41
N SER A 4 3.31 -17.97 -34.77
CA SER A 4 3.66 -17.86 -33.33
C SER A 4 4.10 -16.47 -32.86
N ASN A 5 4.06 -15.46 -33.74
CA ASN A 5 4.40 -14.07 -33.41
C ASN A 5 3.21 -13.25 -32.90
N GLU A 6 1.95 -13.57 -33.26
CA GLU A 6 0.79 -12.81 -32.76
C GLU A 6 0.48 -13.10 -31.28
N GLU A 7 0.71 -14.33 -30.81
CA GLU A 7 0.54 -14.70 -29.40
C GLU A 7 1.57 -14.03 -28.47
N ASN A 8 2.80 -13.83 -28.95
CA ASN A 8 3.82 -13.11 -28.19
C ASN A 8 3.58 -11.60 -28.14
N ILE A 9 2.89 -11.03 -29.13
CA ILE A 9 2.50 -9.61 -29.11
C ILE A 9 1.28 -9.40 -28.20
N ARG A 10 0.32 -10.34 -28.15
CA ARG A 10 -0.80 -10.29 -27.19
C ARG A 10 -0.32 -10.46 -25.74
N SER A 11 0.66 -11.34 -25.49
CA SER A 11 1.24 -11.54 -24.16
C SER A 11 2.04 -10.34 -23.63
N LYS A 12 2.49 -9.42 -24.51
CA LYS A 12 3.16 -8.16 -24.12
C LYS A 12 2.22 -6.96 -23.99
N LYS A 13 0.95 -7.07 -24.39
CA LYS A 13 -0.05 -5.99 -24.34
C LYS A 13 -1.07 -6.14 -23.22
N ASP A 14 -1.12 -7.27 -22.53
CA ASP A 14 -1.99 -7.42 -21.38
C ASP A 14 -1.42 -6.71 -20.15
N LYS A 15 -2.01 -5.53 -19.89
CA LYS A 15 -2.19 -4.93 -18.57
C LYS A 15 -0.98 -4.23 -17.97
N LYS A 16 -0.62 -3.14 -18.65
CA LYS A 16 -0.20 -1.86 -18.06
C LYS A 16 -1.20 -1.38 -17.00
N LEU A 17 -1.31 -2.10 -15.89
CA LEU A 17 -2.13 -1.72 -14.74
C LEU A 17 -1.19 -1.29 -13.64
N SER A 18 -0.80 -0.01 -13.69
CA SER A 18 -0.62 0.77 -12.47
C SER A 18 -1.98 0.86 -11.77
N LYS A 19 -2.49 -0.29 -11.28
CA LYS A 19 -3.75 -0.40 -10.54
C LYS A 19 -3.48 0.14 -9.16
N HIS A 20 -3.42 1.47 -9.09
CA HIS A 20 -3.68 2.13 -7.85
C HIS A 20 -5.03 1.63 -7.35
N PHE A 21 -5.10 1.33 -6.07
CA PHE A 21 -6.37 1.10 -5.40
C PHE A 21 -6.50 2.05 -4.24
N ASP A 22 -7.75 2.24 -3.85
CA ASP A 22 -8.11 3.20 -2.84
C ASP A 22 -8.16 2.51 -1.48
N ILE A 23 -7.50 3.11 -0.49
CA ILE A 23 -7.66 2.79 0.93
C ILE A 23 -8.29 3.99 1.63
N LEU A 24 -8.82 3.78 2.83
CA LEU A 24 -9.24 4.87 3.70
C LEU A 24 -8.26 4.98 4.87
N ILE A 25 -7.72 6.16 5.11
CA ILE A 25 -6.94 6.48 6.31
C ILE A 25 -7.72 7.57 7.04
N ASN A 26 -8.24 7.29 8.24
CA ASN A 26 -9.16 8.16 8.97
C ASN A 26 -10.29 8.69 8.08
N ASP A 27 -10.92 7.76 7.36
CA ASP A 27 -12.00 8.00 6.39
C ASP A 27 -11.62 8.91 5.19
N LYS A 28 -10.35 9.28 5.05
CA LYS A 28 -9.82 9.96 3.86
C LYS A 28 -9.35 8.94 2.85
N LYS A 29 -9.84 9.10 1.62
CA LYS A 29 -9.49 8.26 0.48
C LYS A 29 -8.06 8.53 0.01
N VAL A 30 -7.23 7.50 -0.01
CA VAL A 30 -5.81 7.57 -0.41
C VAL A 30 -5.54 6.50 -1.47
N LYS A 31 -4.92 6.92 -2.58
CA LYS A 31 -4.50 6.02 -3.66
C LYS A 31 -3.12 5.49 -3.40
N ILE A 32 -2.99 4.17 -3.38
CA ILE A 32 -1.72 3.48 -3.21
C ILE A 32 -1.52 2.48 -4.35
N LEU A 33 -0.27 2.24 -4.71
CA LEU A 33 0.11 1.19 -5.64
C LEU A 33 0.06 -0.18 -4.96
N ASN A 34 0.60 -0.25 -3.74
CA ASN A 34 0.75 -1.50 -3.01
C ASN A 34 0.92 -1.23 -1.51
N TYR A 35 0.80 -2.28 -0.71
CA TYR A 35 1.15 -2.29 0.70
C TYR A 35 1.88 -3.59 1.07
N GLN A 36 2.62 -3.55 2.17
CA GLN A 36 3.26 -4.72 2.73
C GLN A 36 3.36 -4.61 4.25
N PHE A 37 3.28 -5.77 4.92
CA PHE A 37 3.57 -5.90 6.33
C PHE A 37 5.07 -6.15 6.50
N LYS A 38 5.69 -5.44 7.43
CA LYS A 38 7.11 -5.60 7.75
C LYS A 38 7.30 -5.62 9.26
N ASP A 39 8.28 -6.39 9.71
CA ASP A 39 8.78 -6.24 11.06
C ASP A 39 9.57 -4.92 11.14
N TYR A 40 9.30 -4.17 12.20
CA TYR A 40 9.92 -2.89 12.48
C TYR A 40 10.58 -2.98 13.85
N LYS A 41 11.86 -2.62 13.89
CA LYS A 41 12.64 -2.58 15.12
C LYS A 41 13.57 -1.39 15.09
N THR A 42 13.48 -0.58 16.12
CA THR A 42 14.40 0.51 16.45
C THR A 42 14.93 0.31 17.87
N SER A 43 15.81 1.18 18.33
CA SER A 43 16.33 1.14 19.70
C SER A 43 15.25 1.38 20.76
N THR A 44 14.11 1.99 20.40
CA THR A 44 13.05 2.41 21.33
C THR A 44 11.72 1.69 21.13
N GLU A 45 11.52 1.03 19.99
CA GLU A 45 10.23 0.42 19.65
C GLU A 45 10.41 -0.76 18.69
N SER A 46 9.62 -1.81 18.92
CA SER A 46 9.54 -2.98 18.05
C SER A 46 8.09 -3.38 17.81
N GLY A 47 7.79 -3.92 16.64
CA GLY A 47 6.47 -4.44 16.30
C GLY A 47 6.33 -4.64 14.79
N GLN A 48 5.09 -4.77 14.32
CA GLN A 48 4.81 -4.85 12.89
C GLN A 48 4.34 -3.49 12.37
N VAL A 49 4.81 -3.12 11.19
CA VAL A 49 4.31 -1.95 10.45
C VAL A 49 3.59 -2.40 9.19
N ILE A 50 2.63 -1.61 8.76
CA ILE A 50 2.12 -1.64 7.40
C ILE A 50 2.74 -0.48 6.63
N GLU A 51 3.40 -0.78 5.52
CA GLU A 51 4.02 0.19 4.63
C GLU A 51 3.19 0.32 3.35
N PHE A 52 2.78 1.53 3.03
CA PHE A 52 2.07 1.88 1.81
C PHE A 52 3.02 2.52 0.81
N ILE A 53 2.93 2.10 -0.46
CA ILE A 53 3.75 2.60 -1.56
C ILE A 53 2.83 3.32 -2.54
N SER A 54 3.19 4.52 -2.96
CA SER A 54 2.44 5.33 -3.95
C SER A 54 3.39 6.02 -4.93
N GLN A 55 2.90 6.38 -6.12
CA GLN A 55 3.64 7.25 -7.06
C GLN A 55 3.53 8.73 -6.69
N MET A 56 2.55 9.08 -5.86
CA MET A 56 2.34 10.45 -5.40
C MET A 56 2.73 10.54 -3.94
N LYS A 57 3.28 11.69 -3.55
CA LYS A 57 3.50 11.98 -2.13
C LYS A 57 2.17 11.89 -1.41
N PHE A 58 2.20 11.28 -0.22
CA PHE A 58 1.09 11.32 0.69
C PHE A 58 1.01 12.75 1.25
N ASP A 59 0.42 13.68 0.49
CA ASP A 59 0.23 15.09 0.88
C ASP A 59 -0.48 15.24 2.24
N LYS A 60 -1.15 14.18 2.68
CA LYS A 60 -1.90 14.06 3.93
C LYS A 60 -1.53 12.80 4.72
N ALA A 61 -0.27 12.38 4.74
CA ALA A 61 0.16 11.39 5.71
C ALA A 61 -0.16 11.93 7.12
N GLU A 62 -1.22 11.42 7.74
CA GLU A 62 -1.65 11.88 9.05
C GLU A 62 -0.65 11.40 10.09
N LYS A 63 0.07 12.36 10.66
CA LYS A 63 0.98 12.13 11.77
C LYS A 63 0.14 11.92 13.02
N GLY A 64 0.14 10.71 13.56
CA GLY A 64 -0.62 10.38 14.76
C GLY A 64 -1.17 8.96 14.74
N GLU A 65 -2.22 8.74 15.52
CA GLU A 65 -3.03 7.52 15.44
C GLU A 65 -3.97 7.59 14.25
N VAL A 66 -4.10 6.45 13.56
CA VAL A 66 -4.91 6.33 12.35
C VAL A 66 -5.68 5.03 12.35
N ILE A 67 -6.86 5.07 11.75
CA ILE A 67 -7.65 3.90 11.37
C ILE A 67 -7.49 3.75 9.86
N ILE A 68 -6.90 2.63 9.43
CA ILE A 68 -6.70 2.31 8.03
C ILE A 68 -7.67 1.21 7.64
N LYS A 69 -8.53 1.47 6.65
CA LYS A 69 -9.44 0.49 6.07
C LYS A 69 -8.97 0.13 4.68
N ILE A 70 -8.70 -1.15 4.48
CA ILE A 70 -8.29 -1.72 3.19
C ILE A 70 -9.44 -2.62 2.75
N ASN A 71 -10.16 -2.21 1.72
CA ASN A 71 -11.23 -3.01 1.14
C ASN A 71 -10.83 -3.34 -0.30
N THR A 72 -10.46 -4.60 -0.52
CA THR A 72 -10.15 -5.13 -1.85
C THR A 72 -11.02 -6.33 -2.12
N LEU A 73 -11.08 -6.78 -3.38
CA LEU A 73 -11.80 -8.00 -3.76
C LEU A 73 -11.33 -9.27 -3.02
N LYS A 74 -10.16 -9.24 -2.37
CA LYS A 74 -9.56 -10.39 -1.70
C LYS A 74 -9.66 -10.33 -0.18
N GLU A 75 -9.76 -9.15 0.40
CA GLU A 75 -9.70 -8.94 1.84
C GLU A 75 -10.32 -7.61 2.26
N GLU A 76 -10.94 -7.64 3.44
CA GLU A 76 -11.39 -6.48 4.17
C GLU A 76 -10.63 -6.42 5.50
N LEU A 77 -9.80 -5.38 5.65
CA LEU A 77 -8.97 -5.17 6.83
C LEU A 77 -9.24 -3.81 7.44
N THR A 78 -9.40 -3.78 8.76
CA THR A 78 -9.36 -2.56 9.55
C THR A 78 -8.16 -2.59 10.49
N ILE A 79 -7.25 -1.64 10.35
CA ILE A 79 -5.99 -1.55 11.10
C ILE A 79 -6.01 -0.28 11.94
N ASN A 80 -5.84 -0.41 13.25
CA ASN A 80 -5.50 0.72 14.10
C ASN A 80 -3.96 0.82 14.15
N GLY A 81 -3.44 1.93 13.66
CA GLY A 81 -2.01 2.15 13.56
C GLY A 81 -1.55 3.52 14.06
N LYS A 82 -0.24 3.69 14.17
CA LYS A 82 0.40 4.97 14.48
C LYS A 82 1.45 5.28 13.44
N TRP A 83 1.42 6.48 12.88
CA TRP A 83 2.43 6.92 11.91
C TRP A 83 3.85 6.77 12.47
N LYS A 84 4.78 6.29 11.63
CA LYS A 84 6.18 6.09 12.01
C LYS A 84 7.15 6.82 11.12
N ILE A 85 7.11 6.53 9.83
CA ILE A 85 8.10 7.02 8.89
C ILE A 85 7.46 7.21 7.52
N ALA A 86 7.97 8.20 6.80
CA ALA A 86 7.76 8.33 5.37
C ALA A 86 9.12 8.34 4.69
N TRP A 87 9.19 7.85 3.46
CA TRP A 87 10.39 7.84 2.66
C TRP A 87 10.07 8.21 1.21
N ASP A 88 11.06 8.79 0.55
CA ASP A 88 11.00 9.15 -0.87
C ASP A 88 12.08 8.36 -1.60
N GLY A 89 11.71 7.70 -2.70
CA GLY A 89 12.61 7.00 -3.60
C GLY A 89 12.43 7.44 -5.05
N PRO A 90 13.27 6.98 -5.98
CA PRO A 90 13.12 7.31 -7.39
C PRO A 90 11.74 6.86 -7.92
N GLY A 91 10.85 7.82 -8.20
CA GLY A 91 9.51 7.58 -8.73
C GLY A 91 8.51 6.93 -7.76
N SER A 92 8.82 6.87 -6.46
CA SER A 92 7.94 6.27 -5.46
C SER A 92 8.05 6.95 -4.11
N HIS A 93 6.95 6.91 -3.36
CA HIS A 93 6.82 7.47 -2.03
C HIS A 93 6.23 6.40 -1.12
N GLY A 94 6.76 6.30 0.10
CA GLY A 94 6.33 5.35 1.10
C GLY A 94 5.85 6.02 2.38
N THR A 95 4.86 5.43 3.04
CA THR A 95 4.49 5.79 4.41
C THR A 95 4.19 4.54 5.21
N SER A 96 4.78 4.44 6.40
CA SER A 96 4.66 3.28 7.27
C SER A 96 3.99 3.65 8.59
N TYR A 97 3.05 2.79 9.00
CA TYR A 97 2.30 2.91 10.23
C TYR A 97 2.53 1.67 11.09
N LEU A 98 2.92 1.86 12.35
CA LEU A 98 3.01 0.77 13.33
C LEU A 98 1.63 0.27 13.66
N ILE A 99 1.45 -1.03 13.57
CA ILE A 99 0.19 -1.72 13.80
C ILE A 99 0.02 -1.92 15.30
N LYS A 100 -1.09 -1.41 15.84
CA LYS A 100 -1.52 -1.68 17.22
C LYS A 100 -2.53 -2.81 17.27
N LYS A 101 -3.45 -2.85 16.29
CA LYS A 101 -4.50 -3.86 16.20
C LYS A 101 -4.90 -4.07 14.74
N ILE A 102 -5.15 -5.32 14.37
CA ILE A 102 -5.74 -5.71 13.08
C ILE A 102 -7.08 -6.38 13.38
N ILE A 103 -8.12 -5.97 12.66
CA ILE A 103 -9.43 -6.61 12.64
C ILE A 103 -9.63 -7.10 11.21
N LYS A 104 -9.87 -8.40 11.06
CA LYS A 104 -10.20 -9.04 9.78
C LYS A 104 -11.69 -9.35 9.80
N GLU A 105 -12.39 -8.95 8.76
CA GLU A 105 -13.82 -9.23 8.56
C GLU A 105 -14.01 -10.31 7.50
#